data_AF-A0A7S3CHY1-F1
#
_entry.id   AF-A0A7S3CHY1-F1
#
_cell.length_a   1.000
_cell.length_b   1.000
_cell.length_c   1.000
_cell.angle_alpha   90.00
_cell.angle_beta   90.00
_cell.angle_gamma   90.00
#
_symmetry.space_group_name_H-M   'P 1'
#
loop_
_entity.id
_entity.type
_entity.pdbx_description
1 polymer ?
#
loop_
_entity_poly.entity_id
_entity_poly.type
_entity_poly.pdbx_seq_one_letter_code
_entity_poly.pdbx_strand_id
1 'polypeptide(L)'
;IAATAAAKDLAHTISFGVTLALITNMAQYTLHKCFTRRGSHWNRFGPFYLCALGVPFIMADLTRHVLQDSGFWPSPGSDMYLPDCDSRGIGGLLCLTAVGWFFTIFCTYFGFGLLIWGMLWATDIHKKVAAAWTSLRSRQ
;
A
#
# COMPACT_ATOMS: atom_id res chain seq x y z
N ILE A 1 -14.43 -27.03 -6.14
CA ILE A 1 -14.63 -25.75 -6.87
C ILE A 1 -15.26 -24.69 -5.95
N ALA A 2 -16.38 -24.98 -5.27
CA ALA A 2 -17.01 -24.02 -4.34
C ALA A 2 -16.15 -23.64 -3.11
N ALA A 3 -15.49 -24.63 -2.48
CA ALA A 3 -14.63 -24.37 -1.32
C ALA A 3 -13.44 -23.43 -1.65
N THR A 4 -12.91 -23.53 -2.87
CA THR A 4 -11.78 -22.72 -3.33
C THR A 4 -12.20 -21.28 -3.66
N ALA A 5 -13.39 -21.10 -4.22
CA ALA A 5 -13.97 -19.77 -4.48
C ALA A 5 -14.32 -19.04 -3.18
N ALA A 6 -15.05 -19.70 -2.27
CA ALA A 6 -15.40 -19.12 -0.98
C ALA A 6 -14.16 -18.78 -0.13
N ALA A 7 -13.10 -19.60 -0.20
CA ALA A 7 -11.83 -19.32 0.47
C ALA A 7 -11.14 -18.07 -0.10
N LYS A 8 -11.22 -17.85 -1.43
CA LYS A 8 -10.69 -16.64 -2.09
C LYS A 8 -11.44 -15.39 -1.63
N ASP A 9 -12.76 -15.42 -1.65
CA ASP A 9 -13.60 -14.27 -1.27
C ASP A 9 -13.39 -13.89 0.20
N LEU A 10 -13.28 -14.90 1.07
CA LEU A 10 -12.94 -14.70 2.48
C LEU A 10 -11.55 -14.10 2.64
N ALA A 11 -10.55 -14.59 1.90
CA ALA A 11 -9.18 -14.08 1.96
C ALA A 11 -9.12 -12.61 1.54
N HIS A 12 -9.82 -12.21 0.47
CA HIS A 12 -9.89 -10.81 0.05
C HIS A 12 -10.55 -9.92 1.10
N THR A 13 -11.66 -10.39 1.69
CA THR A 13 -12.39 -9.63 2.72
C THR A 13 -11.56 -9.43 4.00
N ILE A 14 -10.89 -10.49 4.47
CA ILE A 14 -10.00 -10.40 5.63
C ILE A 14 -8.82 -9.47 5.32
N SER A 15 -8.20 -9.62 4.13
CA SER A 15 -7.07 -8.79 3.71
C SER A 15 -7.47 -7.31 3.63
N PHE A 16 -8.67 -7.01 3.13
CA PHE A 16 -9.24 -5.66 3.12
C PHE A 16 -9.31 -5.07 4.53
N GLY A 17 -9.95 -5.77 5.47
CA GLY A 17 -10.14 -5.28 6.84
C GLY A 17 -8.82 -5.10 7.59
N VAL A 18 -7.94 -6.09 7.55
CA VAL A 18 -6.64 -6.05 8.24
C VAL A 18 -5.74 -4.96 7.65
N THR A 19 -5.64 -4.88 6.32
CA THR A 19 -4.79 -3.88 5.66
C THR A 19 -5.29 -2.47 5.95
N LEU A 20 -6.60 -2.23 5.85
CA LEU A 20 -7.20 -0.93 6.20
C LEU A 20 -6.85 -0.53 7.63
N ALA A 21 -7.05 -1.45 8.59
CA ALA A 21 -6.75 -1.20 9.99
C ALA A 21 -5.27 -0.87 10.20
N LEU A 22 -4.35 -1.61 9.58
CA LEU A 22 -2.91 -1.39 9.73
C LEU A 22 -2.49 -0.03 9.16
N ILE A 23 -2.83 0.27 7.89
CA ILE A 23 -2.34 1.48 7.22
C ILE A 23 -2.99 2.76 7.78
N THR A 24 -4.25 2.68 8.25
CA THR A 24 -4.88 3.82 8.93
C THR A 24 -4.29 4.06 10.31
N ASN A 25 -3.96 3.01 11.08
CA ASN A 25 -3.22 3.16 12.34
C ASN A 25 -1.83 3.76 12.11
N MET A 26 -1.14 3.37 11.03
CA MET A 26 0.13 4.01 10.66
C MET A 26 -0.05 5.50 10.36
N ALA A 27 -1.09 5.88 9.60
CA ALA A 27 -1.40 7.29 9.35
C ALA A 27 -1.72 8.05 10.66
N GLN A 28 -2.51 7.47 11.57
CA GLN A 28 -2.78 8.05 12.90
C GLN A 28 -1.50 8.22 13.73
N TYR A 29 -0.61 7.23 13.72
CA TYR A 29 0.69 7.30 14.38
C TYR A 29 1.54 8.44 13.82
N THR A 30 1.60 8.59 12.49
CA THR A 30 2.34 9.71 11.89
C THR A 30 1.75 11.05 12.28
N LEU A 31 0.42 11.19 12.31
CA LEU A 31 -0.25 12.42 12.77
C LEU A 31 0.13 12.75 14.22
N HIS A 32 0.08 11.76 15.11
CA HIS A 32 0.51 11.93 16.50
C HIS A 32 1.97 12.41 16.57
N LYS A 33 2.87 11.83 15.78
CA LYS A 33 4.27 12.28 15.69
C LYS A 33 4.38 13.70 15.15
N CYS A 34 3.58 14.11 14.16
CA CYS A 34 3.58 15.47 13.62
C CYS A 34 3.34 16.53 14.70
N PHE A 35 2.52 16.23 15.71
CA PHE A 35 2.29 17.16 16.82
C PHE A 35 3.53 17.40 17.69
N THR A 36 4.41 16.40 17.83
CA THR A 36 5.69 16.52 18.54
C THR A 36 6.80 17.18 17.72
N ARG A 37 6.64 17.22 16.39
CA ARG A 37 7.62 17.82 15.48
C ARG A 37 7.51 19.35 15.50
N ARG A 38 8.66 20.03 15.41
CA ARG A 38 8.77 21.49 15.24
C ARG A 38 9.32 21.80 13.85
N GLY A 39 8.90 22.91 13.26
CA GLY A 39 9.34 23.35 11.93
C GLY A 39 8.20 23.98 11.12
N SER A 40 8.46 24.20 9.83
CA SER A 40 7.45 24.67 8.89
C SER A 40 6.31 23.66 8.72
N HIS A 41 5.14 24.12 8.29
CA HIS A 41 3.95 23.28 8.11
C HIS A 41 4.22 22.02 7.28
N TRP A 42 4.91 22.16 6.13
CA TRP A 42 5.26 21.05 5.24
C TRP A 42 6.24 20.07 5.85
N ASN A 43 7.22 20.52 6.63
CA ASN A 43 8.15 19.63 7.31
C ASN A 43 7.50 18.94 8.54
N ARG A 44 6.47 19.57 9.10
CA ARG A 44 5.72 19.04 10.24
C ARG A 44 4.68 18.00 9.80
N PHE A 45 3.82 18.32 8.83
CA PHE A 45 2.67 17.51 8.41
C PHE A 45 2.87 16.76 7.09
N GLY A 46 3.92 17.07 6.32
CA GLY A 46 4.26 16.34 5.09
C GLY A 46 4.28 14.81 5.24
N PRO A 47 4.90 14.24 6.28
CA PRO A 47 4.87 12.79 6.51
C PRO A 47 3.46 12.23 6.65
N PHE A 48 2.58 12.95 7.38
CA PHE A 48 1.19 12.54 7.56
C PHE A 48 0.42 12.57 6.23
N TYR A 49 0.57 13.63 5.42
CA TYR A 49 -0.12 13.71 4.14
C TYR A 49 0.26 12.57 3.20
N LEU A 50 1.54 12.19 3.16
CA LEU A 50 1.98 11.05 2.34
C LEU A 50 1.37 9.74 2.83
N CYS A 51 1.38 9.48 4.14
CA CYS A 51 0.75 8.28 4.69
C CYS A 51 -0.78 8.28 4.48
N ALA A 52 -1.44 9.42 4.70
CA ALA A 52 -2.89 9.55 4.55
C ALA A 52 -3.34 9.42 3.09
N LEU A 53 -2.59 9.96 2.13
CA LEU A 53 -2.85 9.76 0.70
C LEU A 53 -2.53 8.34 0.25
N GLY A 54 -1.54 7.68 0.86
CA GLY A 54 -1.24 6.28 0.59
C GLY A 54 -2.40 5.33 0.92
N VAL A 55 -3.22 5.65 1.94
CA VAL A 55 -4.37 4.82 2.35
C VAL A 55 -5.35 4.55 1.21
N PRO A 56 -6.02 5.54 0.59
CA PRO A 56 -6.97 5.29 -0.49
C PRO A 56 -6.32 4.63 -1.71
N PHE A 57 -5.05 4.94 -2.01
CA PHE A 57 -4.32 4.32 -3.11
C PHE A 57 -4.08 2.82 -2.89
N ILE A 58 -3.62 2.41 -1.71
CA ILE A 58 -3.43 0.99 -1.37
C ILE A 58 -4.79 0.27 -1.29
N MET A 59 -5.81 0.92 -0.72
CA MET A 59 -7.13 0.32 -0.56
C MET A 59 -7.89 0.16 -1.88
N ALA A 60 -7.54 0.89 -2.93
CA ALA A 60 -8.26 0.86 -4.20
C ALA A 60 -8.33 -0.56 -4.80
N ASP A 61 -7.21 -1.28 -4.81
CA ASP A 61 -7.16 -2.64 -5.38
C ASP A 61 -7.88 -3.67 -4.50
N LEU A 62 -7.74 -3.57 -3.17
CA LEU A 62 -8.51 -4.40 -2.23
C LEU A 62 -10.01 -4.15 -2.35
N THR A 63 -10.40 -2.90 -2.60
CA THR A 63 -11.80 -2.52 -2.84
C THR A 63 -12.32 -3.16 -4.13
N ARG A 64 -11.53 -3.12 -5.21
CA ARG A 64 -11.87 -3.80 -6.47
C ARG A 64 -12.10 -5.31 -6.24
N HIS A 65 -11.24 -5.97 -5.48
CA HIS A 65 -11.40 -7.39 -5.15
C HIS A 65 -12.70 -7.68 -4.39
N VAL A 66 -13.00 -6.93 -3.33
CA VAL A 66 -14.25 -7.10 -2.56
C VAL A 66 -15.49 -6.79 -3.40
N LEU A 67 -15.43 -5.79 -4.29
CA LEU A 67 -16.52 -5.46 -5.22
C LEU A 67 -16.73 -6.55 -6.29
N GLN A 68 -15.65 -7.19 -6.72
CA GLN A 68 -15.71 -8.31 -7.66
C GLN A 68 -16.33 -9.55 -7.00
N ASP A 69 -15.91 -9.88 -5.77
CA ASP A 69 -16.40 -11.05 -5.03
C ASP A 69 -17.89 -10.90 -4.62
N SER A 70 -18.33 -9.66 -4.35
CA SER A 70 -19.73 -9.36 -4.01
C SER A 70 -20.66 -9.26 -5.23
N GLY A 71 -20.13 -9.33 -6.46
CA GLY A 71 -20.90 -9.23 -7.69
C GLY A 71 -21.32 -7.81 -8.10
N PHE A 72 -20.91 -6.78 -7.35
CA PHE A 72 -21.16 -5.38 -7.71
C PHE A 72 -20.32 -4.89 -8.90
N TRP A 73 -19.11 -5.45 -9.05
CA TRP A 73 -18.25 -5.18 -10.21
C TRP A 73 -17.72 -6.49 -10.79
N PRO A 74 -18.55 -7.23 -11.55
CA PRO A 74 -18.19 -8.56 -12.03
C PRO A 74 -17.18 -8.52 -13.20
N SER A 75 -16.53 -9.66 -13.41
CA SER A 75 -15.75 -9.97 -14.62
C SER A 75 -16.64 -9.84 -15.87
N PRO A 76 -16.10 -9.39 -17.03
CA PRO A 76 -14.69 -9.08 -17.30
C PRO A 76 -14.26 -7.65 -16.97
N GLY A 77 -15.19 -6.79 -16.55
CA GLY A 77 -14.93 -5.36 -16.35
C GLY A 77 -13.99 -5.02 -15.17
N SER A 78 -13.79 -5.96 -14.24
CA SER A 78 -12.91 -5.82 -13.08
C SER A 78 -11.67 -6.73 -13.13
N ASP A 79 -11.49 -7.48 -14.22
CA ASP A 79 -10.41 -8.46 -14.32
C ASP A 79 -9.05 -7.80 -14.44
N MET A 80 -8.11 -8.26 -13.62
CA MET A 80 -6.75 -7.74 -13.58
C MET A 80 -5.90 -8.25 -14.75
N TYR A 81 -6.16 -9.47 -15.21
CA TYR A 81 -5.39 -10.14 -16.27
C TYR A 81 -6.24 -10.39 -17.50
N LEU A 82 -5.62 -10.34 -18.68
CA LEU A 82 -6.28 -10.76 -19.91
C LEU A 82 -6.61 -12.27 -19.87
N PRO A 83 -7.75 -12.68 -20.47
CA PRO A 83 -8.10 -14.10 -20.60
C PRO A 83 -7.03 -14.84 -21.43
N ASP A 84 -6.78 -16.10 -21.09
CA ASP A 84 -5.86 -17.01 -21.79
C ASP A 84 -4.38 -16.61 -21.82
N CYS A 85 -3.94 -15.70 -20.94
CA CYS A 85 -2.51 -15.42 -20.77
C CYS A 85 -1.87 -16.20 -19.60
N ASP A 86 -0.69 -16.76 -19.84
CA ASP A 86 0.16 -17.32 -18.78
C ASP A 86 0.71 -16.21 -17.87
N SER A 87 0.09 -16.05 -16.72
CA SER A 87 0.42 -15.02 -15.73
C SER A 87 1.64 -15.39 -14.86
N ARG A 88 2.43 -16.41 -15.25
CA ARG A 88 3.59 -16.88 -14.48
C ARG A 88 4.85 -16.07 -14.78
N GLY A 89 5.55 -15.66 -13.73
CA GLY A 89 6.83 -14.94 -13.84
C GLY A 89 6.67 -13.50 -14.35
N ILE A 90 7.71 -12.97 -15.00
CA ILE A 90 7.75 -11.59 -15.52
C ILE A 90 6.67 -11.36 -16.59
N GLY A 91 6.21 -12.42 -17.27
CA GLY A 91 5.11 -12.38 -18.24
C GLY A 91 3.77 -11.90 -17.64
N GLY A 92 3.58 -12.05 -16.32
CA GLY A 92 2.38 -11.56 -15.64
C GLY A 92 2.20 -10.03 -15.74
N LEU A 93 3.29 -9.26 -15.81
CA LEU A 93 3.22 -7.79 -15.96
C LEU A 93 2.75 -7.36 -17.35
N LEU A 94 3.06 -8.15 -18.38
CA LEU A 94 2.64 -7.89 -19.76
C LEU A 94 1.18 -8.25 -20.01
N CYS A 95 0.60 -9.08 -19.13
CA CYS A 95 -0.78 -9.54 -19.24
C CYS A 95 -1.76 -8.81 -18.33
N LEU A 96 -1.36 -7.67 -17.77
CA LEU A 96 -2.27 -6.78 -17.07
C LEU A 96 -3.23 -6.10 -18.05
N THR A 97 -4.51 -6.10 -17.71
CA THR A 97 -5.51 -5.26 -18.37
C THR A 97 -5.26 -3.79 -18.03
N ALA A 98 -5.96 -2.87 -18.70
CA ALA A 98 -5.93 -1.45 -18.34
C ALA A 98 -6.35 -1.21 -16.88
N VAL A 99 -7.30 -2.01 -16.38
CA VAL A 99 -7.74 -2.01 -14.97
C VAL A 99 -6.60 -2.48 -14.08
N GLY A 100 -5.93 -3.58 -14.42
CA GLY A 100 -4.76 -4.07 -13.69
C GLY A 100 -3.63 -3.04 -13.61
N TRP A 101 -3.29 -2.39 -14.72
CA TRP A 101 -2.28 -1.33 -14.73
C TRP A 101 -2.65 -0.16 -13.80
N PHE A 102 -3.91 0.26 -13.83
CA PHE A 102 -4.39 1.34 -12.99
C PHE A 102 -4.38 0.97 -11.49
N PHE A 103 -5.00 -0.15 -11.10
CA PHE A 103 -5.11 -0.52 -9.70
C PHE A 103 -3.79 -1.03 -9.11
N THR A 104 -3.02 -1.85 -9.83
CA THR A 104 -1.77 -2.41 -9.29
C THR A 104 -0.62 -1.41 -9.36
N ILE A 105 -0.36 -0.82 -10.53
CA ILE A 105 0.82 0.02 -10.71
C ILE A 105 0.58 1.42 -10.19
N PHE A 106 -0.47 2.08 -10.68
CA PHE A 106 -0.73 3.47 -10.34
C PHE A 106 -1.31 3.64 -8.93
N CYS A 107 -2.21 2.78 -8.46
CA CYS A 107 -2.76 2.89 -7.12
C CYS A 107 -1.88 2.17 -6.09
N THR A 108 -1.77 0.84 -6.16
CA THR A 108 -1.15 0.05 -5.09
C THR A 108 0.34 0.35 -4.91
N TYR A 109 1.17 0.24 -5.96
CA TYR A 109 2.61 0.48 -5.80
C TYR A 109 2.95 1.93 -5.51
N PHE A 110 2.25 2.88 -6.14
CA PHE A 110 2.41 4.30 -5.79
C PHE A 110 2.02 4.56 -4.33
N GLY A 111 0.89 4.02 -3.88
CA GLY A 111 0.41 4.12 -2.51
C GLY A 111 1.41 3.55 -1.50
N PHE A 112 2.00 2.39 -1.78
CA PHE A 112 3.10 1.84 -0.98
C PHE A 112 4.32 2.76 -0.98
N GLY A 113 4.68 3.33 -2.14
CA GLY A 113 5.76 4.32 -2.24
C GLY A 113 5.53 5.52 -1.33
N LEU A 114 4.31 6.09 -1.34
CA LEU A 114 3.91 7.20 -0.47
C LEU A 114 3.98 6.80 1.01
N LEU A 115 3.45 5.64 1.37
CA LEU A 115 3.43 5.14 2.75
C LEU A 115 4.84 4.93 3.30
N ILE A 116 5.71 4.28 2.51
CA ILE A 116 7.12 4.03 2.86
C ILE A 116 7.84 5.36 3.03
N TRP A 117 7.76 6.24 2.05
CA TRP A 117 8.44 7.54 2.12
C TRP A 117 7.94 8.38 3.30
N GLY A 118 6.62 8.43 3.51
CA GLY A 118 6.00 9.08 4.65
C GLY A 118 6.51 8.54 5.99
N MET A 119 6.63 7.22 6.14
CA MET A 119 7.15 6.63 7.38
C MET A 119 8.64 6.87 7.61
N LEU A 120 9.47 6.75 6.58
CA LEU A 120 10.91 7.03 6.68
C LEU A 120 11.15 8.48 7.08
N TRP A 121 10.33 9.40 6.57
CA TRP A 121 10.36 10.81 6.97
C TRP A 121 9.84 11.02 8.39
N ALA A 122 8.68 10.44 8.76
CA ALA A 122 8.09 10.58 10.10
C ALA A 122 9.03 10.12 11.23
N THR A 123 9.87 9.11 10.95
CA THR A 123 10.80 8.51 11.91
C THR A 123 12.20 9.11 11.90
N ASP A 124 12.49 10.05 10.99
CA ASP A 124 13.81 10.60 10.70
C ASP A 124 14.89 9.50 10.58
N ILE A 125 14.56 8.42 9.85
CA ILE A 125 15.39 7.21 9.81
C ILE A 125 16.82 7.46 9.35
N HIS A 126 17.01 8.40 8.42
CA HIS A 126 18.31 8.81 7.88
C HIS A 126 19.25 9.28 9.00
N LYS A 127 18.74 10.03 10.00
CA LYS A 127 19.55 10.50 11.14
C LYS A 127 19.94 9.34 12.05
N LYS A 128 19.02 8.39 12.25
CA LYS A 128 19.26 7.21 13.08
C LYS A 128 20.31 6.29 12.47
N VAL A 129 20.23 6.06 11.15
CA VAL A 129 21.21 5.27 10.41
C VAL A 129 22.57 5.94 10.43
N ALA A 130 22.64 7.25 10.19
CA ALA A 130 23.90 8.00 10.26
C ALA A 130 24.54 7.94 11.66
N ALA A 131 23.75 8.14 12.73
CA ALA A 131 24.24 8.04 14.10
C ALA A 131 24.74 6.62 14.45
N ALA A 132 24.00 5.59 14.03
CA ALA A 132 24.41 4.19 14.24
C ALA A 132 25.73 3.87 13.51
N TRP A 133 25.88 4.35 12.28
CA TRP A 133 27.08 4.17 11.48
C TRP A 133 28.32 4.81 12.13
N THR A 134 28.20 6.05 12.60
CA THR A 134 29.30 6.75 13.29
C THR A 134 29.72 6.03 14.58
N SER A 135 28.75 5.52 15.35
CA SER A 135 29.02 4.75 16.58
C SER A 135 29.84 3.48 16.31
N LEU A 136 29.50 2.73 15.25
CA LEU A 136 30.27 1.55 14.84
C LEU A 136 31.69 1.91 14.42
N ARG A 137 31.85 2.98 13.63
CA ARG A 137 33.17 3.44 13.17
C ARG A 137 34.05 3.95 14.31
N SER A 138 33.47 4.49 15.38
CA SER A 138 34.24 4.93 16.56
C SER A 138 34.67 3.80 17.52
N ARG A 139 34.16 2.58 17.32
CA ARG A 139 34.50 1.40 18.14
C ARG A 139 35.60 0.52 17.53
N GLN A 140 36.04 0.82 16.32
CA GLN A 140 37.22 0.23 15.67
C GLN A 140 38.40 1.17 15.80
#